data_AF-A0A4R3J815-F1
#
_entry.id   AF-A0A4R3J815-F1
#
_cell.length_a   1.000
_cell.length_b   1.000
_cell.length_c   1.000
_cell.angle_alpha   90.00
_cell.angle_beta   90.00
_cell.angle_gamma   90.00
#
_symmetry.space_group_name_H-M   'P 1'
#
loop_
_entity.id
_entity.type
_entity.pdbx_description
1 polymer ?
#
loop_
_entity_poly.entity_id
_entity_poly.type
_entity_poly.pdbx_seq_one_letter_code
_entity_poly.pdbx_strand_id
1 'polypeptide(L)'
;MKQRSILGRVAVPLLIYYGISLVITMFASAIVAGLKMPQYLNGQVEYAQMVTEMTNEILKYTTIITGVTAIVAIPIFWWMFHKDNRIRRQMGMAEPAKASPVKYVWIVILGVAACVALNNILTLSNLAMISSYEETGANFYKVNIVAQIICLGILTPIAEELAFRGLIFKRLREVMNMKRAILISALIFGIYHGNLVQAVYGGVLGALLSYAYEKYGSIKAPILAHMVLNLTSVILSEIGGFSWMFEQPMRMGIATVACAAISATMYVMIQRIGQGEADQTSSEQQ
;
A
#
# COMPACT_ATOMS: atom_id res chain seq x y z
N MET A 1 -23.57 -7.00 -20.69
CA MET A 1 -22.59 -7.77 -19.89
C MET A 1 -23.35 -8.52 -18.81
N LYS A 2 -23.25 -9.86 -18.72
CA LYS A 2 -23.80 -10.63 -17.58
C LYS A 2 -23.42 -9.89 -16.29
N GLN A 3 -24.40 -9.50 -15.48
CA GLN A 3 -24.22 -8.83 -14.19
C GLN A 3 -23.35 -9.71 -13.30
N ARG A 4 -22.03 -9.59 -13.40
CA ARG A 4 -21.14 -10.14 -12.37
C ARG A 4 -21.48 -9.38 -11.09
N SER A 5 -21.79 -10.12 -10.04
CA SER A 5 -22.05 -9.55 -8.72
C SER A 5 -20.91 -8.61 -8.34
N ILE A 6 -21.23 -7.55 -7.58
CA ILE A 6 -20.21 -6.61 -7.09
C ILE A 6 -19.10 -7.36 -6.34
N LEU A 7 -19.46 -8.42 -5.61
CA LEU A 7 -18.53 -9.30 -4.93
C LEU A 7 -17.50 -9.91 -5.89
N GLY A 8 -17.95 -10.47 -7.02
CA GLY A 8 -17.05 -11.00 -8.04
C GLY A 8 -16.16 -9.92 -8.66
N ARG A 9 -16.68 -8.69 -8.85
CA ARG A 9 -15.89 -7.57 -9.36
C ARG A 9 -14.84 -7.09 -8.36
N VAL A 10 -15.11 -7.18 -7.05
CA VAL A 10 -14.15 -6.80 -6.00
C VAL A 10 -13.12 -7.91 -5.74
N ALA A 11 -13.51 -9.18 -5.82
CA ALA A 11 -12.61 -10.31 -5.57
C ALA A 11 -11.59 -10.53 -6.69
N VAL A 12 -11.94 -10.27 -7.95
CA VAL A 12 -11.07 -10.58 -9.10
C VAL A 12 -9.67 -9.95 -9.02
N PRO A 13 -9.50 -8.64 -8.73
CA PRO A 13 -8.16 -8.06 -8.57
C PRO A 13 -7.31 -8.75 -7.50
N LEU A 14 -7.92 -9.15 -6.37
CA LEU A 14 -7.24 -9.84 -5.29
C LEU A 14 -6.78 -11.24 -5.72
N LEU A 15 -7.68 -12.00 -6.35
CA LEU A 15 -7.37 -13.35 -6.85
C LEU A 15 -6.27 -13.31 -7.91
N ILE A 16 -6.27 -12.30 -8.78
CA ILE A 16 -5.20 -12.10 -9.77
C ILE A 16 -3.87 -11.83 -9.05
N TYR A 17 -3.83 -10.92 -8.08
CA TYR A 17 -2.59 -10.59 -7.38
C TYR A 17 -2.03 -11.81 -6.62
N TYR A 18 -2.87 -12.50 -5.84
CA TYR A 18 -2.45 -13.70 -5.13
C TYR A 18 -2.04 -14.82 -6.09
N GLY A 19 -2.73 -15.00 -7.22
CA GLY A 19 -2.35 -15.97 -8.23
C GLY A 19 -0.96 -15.68 -8.83
N ILE A 20 -0.69 -14.42 -9.18
CA ILE A 20 0.63 -13.99 -9.67
C ILE A 20 1.70 -14.21 -8.59
N SER A 21 1.44 -13.76 -7.36
CA SER A 21 2.36 -13.89 -6.23
C SER A 21 2.67 -15.35 -5.90
N LEU A 22 1.67 -16.23 -5.91
CA LEU A 22 1.83 -17.66 -5.69
C LEU A 22 2.73 -18.28 -6.75
N VAL A 23 2.46 -18.02 -8.04
CA VAL A 23 3.26 -18.57 -9.14
C VAL A 23 4.72 -18.12 -9.04
N ILE A 24 4.97 -16.83 -8.82
CA ILE A 24 6.34 -16.30 -8.68
C ILE A 24 7.04 -16.90 -7.47
N THR A 25 6.35 -17.03 -6.34
CA THR A 25 6.90 -17.62 -5.12
C THR A 25 7.23 -19.09 -5.31
N MET A 26 6.39 -19.86 -6.00
CA MET A 26 6.64 -21.27 -6.34
C MET A 26 7.87 -21.41 -7.24
N PHE A 27 8.01 -20.58 -8.28
CA PHE A 27 9.20 -20.59 -9.14
C PHE A 27 10.47 -20.23 -8.35
N ALA A 28 10.43 -19.17 -7.54
CA ALA A 28 11.57 -18.78 -6.71
C ALA A 28 11.96 -19.90 -5.73
N SER A 29 10.98 -20.53 -5.09
CA SER A 29 11.20 -21.65 -4.16
C SER A 29 11.81 -22.87 -4.86
N ALA A 30 11.34 -23.22 -6.07
CA ALA A 30 11.89 -24.32 -6.86
C ALA A 30 13.35 -24.07 -7.27
N ILE A 31 13.69 -22.83 -7.65
CA ILE A 31 15.08 -22.45 -7.97
C ILE A 31 15.97 -22.58 -6.72
N VAL A 32 15.55 -22.00 -5.59
CA VAL A 32 16.33 -22.08 -4.34
C VAL A 32 16.52 -23.54 -3.90
N ALA A 33 15.45 -24.34 -3.95
CA ALA A 33 15.52 -25.77 -3.66
C ALA A 33 16.50 -26.47 -4.59
N GLY A 34 16.42 -26.28 -5.91
CA GLY A 34 17.33 -26.92 -6.87
C GLY A 34 18.81 -26.57 -6.66
N LEU A 35 19.10 -25.33 -6.25
CA LEU A 35 20.48 -24.88 -5.98
C LEU A 35 21.03 -25.38 -4.63
N LYS A 36 20.17 -25.51 -3.61
CA LYS A 36 20.59 -25.83 -2.23
C LYS A 36 20.45 -27.31 -1.88
N MET A 37 19.52 -28.04 -2.50
CA MET A 37 19.27 -29.45 -2.23
C MET A 37 20.52 -30.35 -2.27
N PRO A 38 21.47 -30.19 -3.22
CA PRO A 38 22.69 -31.00 -3.24
C PRO A 38 23.56 -30.86 -1.98
N GLN A 39 23.49 -29.71 -1.30
CA GLN A 39 24.24 -29.46 -0.06
C GLN A 39 23.66 -30.27 1.11
N TYR A 40 22.34 -30.46 1.12
CA TYR A 40 21.61 -31.20 2.15
C TYR A 40 21.62 -32.71 1.94
N LEU A 41 21.65 -33.18 0.69
CA LEU A 41 21.76 -34.61 0.39
C LEU A 41 23.13 -35.19 0.78
N ASN A 42 24.16 -34.35 0.88
CA ASN A 42 25.51 -34.74 1.27
C ASN A 42 25.77 -34.62 2.78
N GLY A 43 24.91 -33.89 3.51
CA GLY A 43 24.98 -33.76 4.96
C GLY A 43 23.95 -34.66 5.64
N GLN A 44 24.25 -35.19 6.82
CA GLN A 44 23.24 -35.81 7.68
C GLN A 44 22.34 -34.73 8.34
N VAL A 45 21.80 -33.81 7.55
CA VAL A 45 20.95 -32.73 8.06
C VAL A 45 19.55 -33.30 8.25
N GLU A 46 19.01 -33.14 9.46
CA GLU A 46 17.63 -33.56 9.73
C GLU A 46 16.65 -32.85 8.82
N TYR A 47 15.60 -33.57 8.39
CA TYR A 47 14.58 -33.05 7.48
C TYR A 47 13.96 -31.73 8.01
N ALA A 48 13.69 -31.64 9.31
CA ALA A 48 13.12 -30.44 9.92
C ALA A 48 14.06 -29.21 9.81
N GLN A 49 15.36 -29.43 9.99
CA GLN A 49 16.37 -28.39 9.86
C GLN A 49 16.52 -27.95 8.40
N MET A 50 16.55 -28.90 7.46
CA MET A 50 16.60 -28.60 6.02
C MET A 50 15.42 -27.72 5.58
N VAL A 51 14.18 -28.04 6.00
CA VAL A 51 12.99 -27.25 5.68
C VAL A 51 13.10 -25.82 6.22
N THR A 52 13.60 -25.67 7.45
CA THR A 52 13.77 -24.37 8.10
C THR A 52 14.81 -23.52 7.37
N GLU A 53 15.97 -24.09 7.06
CA GLU A 53 17.02 -23.39 6.34
C GLU A 53 16.57 -22.99 4.92
N MET A 54 15.89 -23.88 4.20
CA MET A 54 15.37 -23.59 2.87
C MET A 54 14.32 -22.45 2.91
N THR A 55 13.46 -22.44 3.92
CA THR A 55 12.50 -21.35 4.15
C THR A 55 13.22 -20.03 4.38
N ASN A 56 14.23 -20.02 5.25
CA ASN A 56 15.04 -18.84 5.54
C ASN A 56 15.80 -18.32 4.31
N GLU A 57 16.28 -19.20 3.43
CA GLU A 57 16.89 -18.80 2.16
C GLU A 57 15.87 -18.12 1.23
N ILE A 58 14.67 -18.66 1.09
CA ILE A 58 13.60 -18.04 0.28
C ILE A 58 13.24 -16.66 0.83
N LEU A 59 13.17 -16.51 2.16
CA LEU A 59 12.80 -15.25 2.80
C LEU A 59 13.76 -14.10 2.44
N LYS A 60 15.03 -14.37 2.11
CA LYS A 60 15.99 -13.34 1.64
C LYS A 60 15.57 -12.71 0.30
N TYR A 61 14.79 -13.42 -0.51
CA TYR A 61 14.33 -12.96 -1.81
C TYR A 61 12.93 -12.34 -1.78
N THR A 62 12.27 -12.27 -0.61
CA THR A 62 10.89 -11.75 -0.46
C THR A 62 10.68 -10.40 -1.13
N THR A 63 11.61 -9.46 -0.96
CA THR A 63 11.52 -8.12 -1.58
C THR A 63 11.55 -8.18 -3.11
N ILE A 64 12.43 -9.01 -3.67
CA ILE A 64 12.52 -9.19 -5.12
C ILE A 64 11.28 -9.91 -5.65
N ILE A 65 10.82 -10.97 -4.98
CA ILE A 65 9.59 -11.69 -5.31
C ILE A 65 8.39 -10.72 -5.35
N THR A 66 8.29 -9.83 -4.36
CA THR A 66 7.24 -8.81 -4.28
C THR A 66 7.36 -7.82 -5.43
N GLY A 67 8.57 -7.33 -5.74
CA GLY A 67 8.82 -6.44 -6.87
C GLY A 67 8.47 -7.06 -8.23
N VAL A 68 8.85 -8.32 -8.47
CA VAL A 68 8.50 -9.06 -9.70
C VAL A 68 6.98 -9.28 -9.78
N THR A 69 6.33 -9.59 -8.66
CA THR A 69 4.86 -9.68 -8.57
C THR A 69 4.20 -8.38 -9.01
N ALA A 70 4.68 -7.25 -8.50
CA ALA A 70 4.18 -5.93 -8.88
C ALA A 70 4.40 -5.65 -10.37
N ILE A 71 5.58 -5.95 -10.93
CA ILE A 71 5.89 -5.76 -12.36
C ILE A 71 4.89 -6.51 -13.26
N VAL A 72 4.53 -7.75 -12.90
CA VAL A 72 3.56 -8.55 -13.67
C VAL A 72 2.13 -8.04 -13.45
N ALA A 73 1.78 -7.63 -12.22
CA ALA A 73 0.43 -7.20 -11.87
C ALA A 73 0.06 -5.82 -12.45
N ILE A 74 1.00 -4.86 -12.49
CA ILE A 74 0.78 -3.48 -12.96
C ILE A 74 0.14 -3.43 -14.36
N PRO A 75 0.68 -4.06 -15.43
CA PRO A 75 0.07 -3.96 -16.76
C PRO A 75 -1.35 -4.56 -16.80
N ILE A 76 -1.58 -5.64 -16.04
CA ILE A 76 -2.90 -6.28 -15.95
C ILE A 76 -3.91 -5.34 -15.29
N PHE A 77 -3.55 -4.77 -14.13
CA PHE A 77 -4.44 -3.84 -13.42
C PHE A 77 -4.60 -2.52 -14.15
N TRP A 78 -3.56 -2.03 -14.80
CA TRP A 78 -3.62 -0.86 -15.66
C TRP A 78 -4.63 -1.06 -16.78
N TRP A 79 -4.58 -2.21 -17.48
CA TRP A 79 -5.56 -2.55 -18.50
C TRP A 79 -6.99 -2.65 -17.92
N MET A 80 -7.16 -3.34 -16.80
CA MET A 80 -8.47 -3.46 -16.12
C MET A 80 -9.03 -2.10 -15.73
N PHE A 81 -8.17 -1.20 -15.22
CA PHE A 81 -8.57 0.15 -14.80
C PHE A 81 -9.04 0.99 -15.99
N HIS A 82 -8.32 0.95 -17.11
CA HIS A 82 -8.70 1.66 -18.33
C HIS A 82 -9.98 1.10 -18.93
N LYS A 83 -10.14 -0.23 -18.91
CA LYS A 83 -11.36 -0.90 -19.34
C LYS A 83 -12.57 -0.47 -18.50
N ASP A 84 -12.44 -0.48 -17.17
CA ASP A 84 -13.50 -0.02 -16.27
C ASP A 84 -13.84 1.46 -16.52
N ASN A 85 -12.84 2.32 -16.72
CA ASN A 85 -13.07 3.74 -17.02
C ASN A 85 -13.79 3.95 -18.35
N ARG A 86 -13.41 3.21 -19.39
CA ARG A 86 -14.10 3.25 -20.70
C ARG A 86 -15.57 2.85 -20.57
N ILE A 87 -15.85 1.79 -19.81
CA ILE A 87 -17.22 1.32 -19.57
C ILE A 87 -18.04 2.39 -18.82
N ARG A 88 -17.46 3.03 -17.79
CA ARG A 88 -18.12 4.13 -17.05
C ARG A 88 -18.49 5.31 -17.94
N ARG A 89 -17.57 5.71 -18.84
CA ARG A 89 -17.81 6.77 -19.83
C ARG A 89 -18.96 6.41 -20.77
N GLN A 90 -19.00 5.17 -21.26
CA GLN A 90 -20.07 4.68 -22.12
C GLN A 90 -21.43 4.64 -21.41
N MET A 91 -21.44 4.44 -20.09
CA MET A 91 -22.65 4.49 -19.27
C MET A 91 -23.03 5.92 -18.83
N GLY A 92 -22.32 6.95 -19.30
CA GLY A 92 -22.60 8.35 -18.94
C GLY A 92 -22.32 8.69 -17.47
N MET A 93 -21.50 7.91 -16.77
CA MET A 93 -21.15 8.19 -15.38
C MET A 93 -20.24 9.42 -15.30
N ALA A 94 -20.56 10.36 -14.42
CA ALA A 94 -19.75 11.54 -14.19
C ALA A 94 -18.32 11.18 -13.78
N GLU A 95 -17.32 11.83 -14.40
CA GLU A 95 -15.94 11.74 -13.95
C GLU A 95 -15.69 12.72 -12.80
N PRO A 96 -14.95 12.31 -11.76
CA PRO A 96 -14.60 13.23 -10.69
C PRO A 96 -13.68 14.33 -11.23
N ALA A 97 -13.91 15.57 -10.77
CA ALA A 97 -13.02 16.68 -11.05
C ALA A 97 -11.62 16.40 -10.51
N LYS A 98 -10.59 16.67 -11.33
CA LYS A 98 -9.21 16.42 -10.96
C LYS A 98 -8.63 17.64 -10.25
N ALA A 99 -8.01 17.42 -9.10
CA ALA A 99 -7.32 18.49 -8.40
C ALA A 99 -6.13 19.03 -9.24
N SER A 100 -5.91 20.35 -9.15
CA SER A 100 -4.74 21.02 -9.73
C SER A 100 -3.43 20.36 -9.26
N PRO A 101 -2.40 20.24 -10.14
CA PRO A 101 -1.10 19.65 -9.79
C PRO A 101 -0.44 20.25 -8.54
N VAL A 102 -0.60 21.56 -8.31
CA VAL A 102 -0.01 22.25 -7.14
C VAL A 102 -0.54 21.67 -5.83
N LYS A 103 -1.80 21.21 -5.80
CA LYS A 103 -2.42 20.62 -4.61
C LYS A 103 -1.79 19.27 -4.22
N TYR A 104 -0.96 18.66 -5.05
CA TYR A 104 -0.25 17.40 -4.71
C TYR A 104 0.87 17.62 -3.68
N VAL A 105 1.32 18.86 -3.44
CA VAL A 105 2.27 19.13 -2.34
C VAL A 105 1.70 18.68 -0.98
N TRP A 106 0.39 18.84 -0.76
CA TRP A 106 -0.27 18.42 0.46
C TRP A 106 -0.26 16.90 0.66
N ILE A 107 -0.37 16.13 -0.43
CA ILE A 107 -0.34 14.66 -0.33
C ILE A 107 1.07 14.13 -0.09
N VAL A 108 2.10 14.82 -0.60
CA VAL A 108 3.50 14.48 -0.28
C VAL A 108 3.78 14.71 1.20
N ILE A 109 3.43 15.89 1.72
CA ILE A 109 3.61 16.22 3.15
C ILE A 109 2.84 15.22 4.03
N LEU A 110 1.59 14.93 3.65
CA LEU A 110 0.77 13.95 4.36
C LEU A 110 1.35 12.54 4.31
N GLY A 111 1.96 12.12 3.20
CA GLY A 111 2.62 10.81 3.07
C GLY A 111 3.80 10.65 4.03
N VAL A 112 4.65 11.68 4.14
CA VAL A 112 5.78 11.71 5.10
C VAL A 112 5.26 11.66 6.54
N ALA A 113 4.29 12.52 6.87
CA ALA A 113 3.71 12.56 8.21
C ALA A 113 3.00 11.25 8.58
N ALA A 114 2.27 10.64 7.64
CA ALA A 114 1.61 9.36 7.84
C ALA A 114 2.60 8.21 8.05
N CYS A 115 3.75 8.22 7.36
CA CYS A 115 4.82 7.25 7.61
C CYS A 115 5.29 7.27 9.06
N VAL A 116 5.66 8.45 9.56
CA VAL A 116 6.16 8.63 10.93
C VAL A 116 5.05 8.34 11.95
N ALA A 117 3.84 8.87 11.74
CA ALA A 117 2.71 8.67 12.65
C ALA A 117 2.33 7.20 12.80
N LEU A 118 2.20 6.46 11.69
CA LEU A 118 1.79 5.06 11.75
C LEU A 118 2.86 4.16 12.38
N ASN A 119 4.14 4.41 12.10
CA ASN A 119 5.24 3.68 12.76
C ASN A 119 5.28 3.99 14.27
N ASN A 120 5.04 5.25 14.69
CA ASN A 120 4.92 5.59 16.11
C ASN A 120 3.75 4.84 16.78
N ILE A 121 2.58 4.77 16.12
CA ILE A 121 1.42 4.04 16.65
C ILE A 121 1.75 2.55 16.81
N LEU A 122 2.40 1.94 15.81
CA LEU A 122 2.81 0.54 15.88
C LEU A 122 3.73 0.28 17.09
N THR A 123 4.75 1.10 17.28
CA THR A 123 5.68 0.99 18.42
C THR A 123 4.96 1.18 19.75
N LEU A 124 4.13 2.22 19.89
CA LEU A 124 3.38 2.50 21.12
C LEU A 124 2.33 1.43 21.47
N SER A 125 1.75 0.80 20.45
CA SER A 125 0.71 -0.22 20.62
C SER A 125 1.24 -1.58 21.06
N ASN A 126 2.55 -1.81 20.96
CA ASN A 126 3.21 -3.11 21.18
C ASN A 126 2.67 -4.25 20.28
N LEU A 127 1.92 -3.93 19.21
CA LEU A 127 1.33 -4.93 18.31
C LEU A 127 2.38 -5.74 17.55
N ALA A 128 3.55 -5.15 17.26
CA ALA A 128 4.66 -5.81 16.59
C ALA A 128 5.18 -7.01 17.38
N MET A 129 5.29 -6.88 18.70
CA MET A 129 5.78 -7.92 19.61
C MET A 129 4.83 -9.12 19.71
N ILE A 130 3.51 -8.88 19.62
CA ILE A 130 2.49 -9.91 19.82
C ILE A 130 2.29 -10.77 18.55
N SER A 131 2.75 -10.32 17.39
CA SER A 131 2.37 -10.89 16.08
C SER A 131 3.52 -11.50 15.28
N SER A 132 4.70 -11.70 15.88
CA SER A 132 5.94 -12.14 15.19
C SER A 132 6.28 -11.27 13.96
N TYR A 133 5.77 -10.03 13.92
CA TYR A 133 5.88 -9.14 12.78
C TYR A 133 7.30 -8.65 12.57
N GLU A 134 8.09 -8.48 13.63
CA GLU A 134 9.46 -7.97 13.55
C GLU A 134 10.34 -8.83 12.65
N GLU A 135 10.23 -10.16 12.75
CA GLU A 135 10.99 -11.09 11.91
C GLU A 135 10.57 -10.98 10.44
N THR A 136 9.26 -10.94 10.19
CA THR A 136 8.71 -10.81 8.84
C THR A 136 9.08 -9.47 8.21
N GLY A 137 8.99 -8.38 8.99
CA GLY A 137 9.37 -7.02 8.58
C GLY A 137 10.85 -6.92 8.27
N ALA A 138 11.72 -7.47 9.12
CA ALA A 138 13.18 -7.42 8.93
C ALA A 138 13.62 -8.09 7.61
N ASN A 139 12.93 -9.14 7.17
CA ASN A 139 13.24 -9.82 5.91
C ASN A 139 13.11 -8.92 4.67
N PHE A 140 12.20 -7.95 4.68
CA PHE A 140 12.04 -7.00 3.57
C PHE A 140 13.24 -6.05 3.40
N TYR A 141 13.99 -5.80 4.49
CA TYR A 141 15.13 -4.90 4.53
C TYR A 141 16.48 -5.61 4.40
N LYS A 142 16.51 -6.94 4.20
CA LYS A 142 17.75 -7.72 4.02
C LYS A 142 18.45 -7.52 2.66
N VAL A 143 17.73 -7.00 1.66
CA VAL A 143 18.28 -6.71 0.32
C VAL A 143 18.88 -5.30 0.27
N ASN A 144 19.68 -5.02 -0.76
CA ASN A 144 20.27 -3.68 -0.91
C ASN A 144 19.19 -2.57 -1.01
N ILE A 145 19.57 -1.36 -0.59
CA ILE A 145 18.67 -0.20 -0.54
C ILE A 145 18.03 0.13 -1.89
N VAL A 146 18.75 -0.08 -3.00
CA VAL A 146 18.25 0.17 -4.35
C VAL A 146 17.07 -0.74 -4.68
N ALA A 147 17.17 -2.03 -4.35
CA ALA A 147 16.11 -3.00 -4.52
C ALA A 147 14.90 -2.68 -3.62
N GLN A 148 15.13 -2.22 -2.39
CA GLN A 148 14.06 -1.78 -1.49
C GLN A 148 13.31 -0.57 -2.06
N ILE A 149 14.03 0.46 -2.52
CA ILE A 149 13.45 1.65 -3.15
C ILE A 149 12.59 1.26 -4.35
N ILE A 150 13.13 0.46 -5.26
CA ILE A 150 12.43 0.09 -6.49
C ILE A 150 11.24 -0.81 -6.18
N CYS A 151 11.43 -1.89 -5.42
CA CYS A 151 10.40 -2.90 -5.19
C CYS A 151 9.36 -2.41 -4.19
N LEU A 152 9.78 -2.00 -2.99
CA LEU A 152 8.88 -1.63 -1.88
C LEU A 152 8.41 -0.17 -1.96
N GLY A 153 9.29 0.73 -2.40
CA GLY A 153 9.01 2.16 -2.46
C GLY A 153 8.20 2.59 -3.68
N ILE A 154 8.33 1.88 -4.81
CA ILE A 154 7.76 2.31 -6.10
C ILE A 154 6.80 1.27 -6.66
N LEU A 155 7.30 0.08 -7.01
CA LEU A 155 6.51 -0.90 -7.77
C LEU A 155 5.32 -1.44 -6.98
N THR A 156 5.53 -1.87 -5.73
CA THR A 156 4.47 -2.40 -4.88
C THR A 156 3.35 -1.37 -4.64
N PRO A 157 3.63 -0.12 -4.21
CA PRO A 157 2.61 0.91 -4.07
C PRO A 157 1.80 1.15 -5.36
N ILE A 158 2.46 1.18 -6.53
CA ILE A 158 1.74 1.36 -7.80
C ILE A 158 0.78 0.19 -8.06
N ALA A 159 1.26 -1.05 -7.90
CA ALA A 159 0.45 -2.24 -8.12
C ALA A 159 -0.76 -2.29 -7.16
N GLU A 160 -0.52 -2.04 -5.88
CA GLU A 160 -1.55 -2.01 -4.85
C GLU A 160 -2.57 -0.90 -5.10
N GLU A 161 -2.14 0.33 -5.37
CA GLU A 161 -3.10 1.40 -5.62
C GLU A 161 -3.94 1.17 -6.87
N LEU A 162 -3.37 0.59 -7.94
CA LEU A 162 -4.16 0.19 -9.10
C LEU A 162 -5.23 -0.85 -8.73
N ALA A 163 -4.89 -1.86 -7.93
CA ALA A 163 -5.83 -2.88 -7.48
C ALA A 163 -6.90 -2.31 -6.54
N PHE A 164 -6.47 -1.64 -5.47
CA PHE A 164 -7.35 -1.23 -4.38
C PHE A 164 -8.09 0.07 -4.71
N ARG A 165 -7.41 1.10 -5.19
CA ARG A 165 -8.05 2.42 -5.42
C ARG A 165 -8.58 2.52 -6.84
N GLY A 166 -7.83 2.00 -7.81
CA GLY A 166 -8.23 1.98 -9.22
C GLY A 166 -9.42 1.07 -9.50
N LEU A 167 -9.45 -0.13 -8.88
CA LEU A 167 -10.48 -1.14 -9.13
C LEU A 167 -11.44 -1.30 -7.94
N ILE A 168 -10.97 -1.78 -6.78
CA ILE A 168 -11.86 -2.19 -5.67
C ILE A 168 -12.68 -1.00 -5.14
N PHE A 169 -12.04 0.03 -4.61
CA PHE A 169 -12.68 1.23 -4.10
C PHE A 169 -13.57 1.87 -5.16
N LYS A 170 -13.05 2.03 -6.37
CA LYS A 170 -13.79 2.67 -7.47
C LYS A 170 -15.02 1.88 -7.90
N ARG A 171 -15.02 0.54 -7.77
CA ARG A 171 -16.17 -0.34 -8.02
C ARG A 171 -17.17 -0.30 -6.87
N LEU A 172 -16.68 -0.28 -5.62
CA LEU A 172 -17.53 -0.09 -4.43
C LEU A 172 -18.29 1.24 -4.52
N ARG A 173 -17.62 2.33 -4.90
CA ARG A 173 -18.24 3.66 -5.08
C ARG A 173 -19.36 3.71 -6.12
N GLU A 174 -19.46 2.74 -7.02
CA GLU A 174 -20.59 2.65 -7.97
C GLU A 174 -21.89 2.22 -7.28
N VAL A 175 -21.83 1.52 -6.14
CA VAL A 175 -22.99 0.91 -5.48
C VAL A 175 -23.20 1.37 -4.03
N MET A 176 -22.24 2.09 -3.45
CA MET A 176 -22.35 2.61 -2.09
C MET A 176 -21.72 4.00 -1.96
N ASN A 177 -22.14 4.74 -0.94
CA ASN A 177 -21.62 6.07 -0.64
C ASN A 177 -20.13 6.06 -0.27
N MET A 178 -19.52 7.26 -0.28
CA MET A 178 -18.10 7.46 0.00
C MET A 178 -17.64 6.80 1.30
N LYS A 179 -18.30 7.08 2.42
CA LYS A 179 -17.88 6.60 3.76
C LYS A 179 -17.85 5.07 3.82
N ARG A 180 -18.89 4.40 3.31
CA ARG A 180 -18.96 2.93 3.27
C ARG A 180 -17.91 2.33 2.35
N ALA A 181 -17.69 2.92 1.16
CA ALA A 181 -16.68 2.45 0.23
C ALA A 181 -15.27 2.59 0.79
N ILE A 182 -14.96 3.71 1.46
CA ILE A 182 -13.68 3.93 2.13
C ILE A 182 -13.49 2.85 3.20
N LEU A 183 -14.46 2.66 4.09
CA LEU A 183 -14.37 1.68 5.18
C LEU A 183 -14.14 0.26 4.66
N ILE A 184 -14.96 -0.20 3.71
CA ILE A 184 -14.87 -1.56 3.18
C ILE A 184 -13.57 -1.75 2.39
N SER A 185 -13.17 -0.79 1.54
CA SER A 185 -11.92 -0.88 0.81
C SER A 185 -10.70 -0.90 1.73
N ALA A 186 -10.73 -0.10 2.80
CA ALA A 186 -9.68 -0.05 3.81
C ALA A 186 -9.55 -1.37 4.57
N LEU A 187 -10.68 -1.96 4.99
CA LEU A 187 -10.69 -3.26 5.66
C LEU A 187 -10.16 -4.37 4.74
N ILE A 188 -10.58 -4.39 3.48
CA ILE A 188 -10.07 -5.36 2.49
C ILE A 188 -8.57 -5.20 2.31
N PHE A 189 -8.07 -3.95 2.20
CA PHE A 189 -6.64 -3.67 2.04
C PHE A 189 -5.83 -4.11 3.28
N GLY A 190 -6.33 -3.88 4.49
CA GLY A 190 -5.70 -4.38 5.72
C GLY A 190 -5.65 -5.91 5.77
N ILE A 191 -6.80 -6.57 5.67
CA ILE A 191 -6.92 -8.03 5.83
C ILE A 191 -6.12 -8.79 4.76
N TYR A 192 -6.01 -8.22 3.55
CA TYR A 192 -5.23 -8.77 2.45
C TYR A 192 -3.77 -9.09 2.82
N HIS A 193 -3.19 -8.40 3.79
CA HIS A 193 -1.81 -8.63 4.22
C HIS A 193 -1.61 -9.88 5.09
N GLY A 194 -2.71 -10.50 5.56
CA GLY A 194 -2.65 -11.81 6.25
C GLY A 194 -2.04 -11.80 7.65
N ASN A 195 -1.75 -10.63 8.23
CA ASN A 195 -1.29 -10.50 9.62
C ASN A 195 -1.92 -9.28 10.30
N LEU A 196 -2.00 -9.33 11.63
CA LEU A 196 -2.73 -8.33 12.42
C LEU A 196 -2.10 -6.93 12.36
N VAL A 197 -0.77 -6.83 12.42
CA VAL A 197 -0.07 -5.54 12.36
C VAL A 197 -0.33 -4.83 11.05
N GLN A 198 -0.16 -5.53 9.93
CA GLN A 198 -0.47 -4.96 8.61
C GLN A 198 -1.97 -4.81 8.37
N ALA A 199 -2.84 -5.58 9.04
CA ALA A 199 -4.28 -5.36 8.98
C ALA A 199 -4.68 -4.02 9.60
N VAL A 200 -4.10 -3.66 10.75
CA VAL A 200 -4.34 -2.36 11.41
C VAL A 200 -3.65 -1.24 10.64
N TYR A 201 -2.35 -1.36 10.39
CA TYR A 201 -1.56 -0.35 9.67
C TYR A 201 -2.12 -0.11 8.26
N GLY A 202 -2.29 -1.18 7.50
CA GLY A 202 -2.86 -1.19 6.17
C GLY A 202 -4.30 -0.70 6.19
N GLY A 203 -5.11 -1.04 7.20
CA GLY A 203 -6.48 -0.50 7.32
C GLY A 203 -6.51 1.03 7.42
N VAL A 204 -5.68 1.63 8.28
CA VAL A 204 -5.64 3.10 8.45
C VAL A 204 -5.12 3.78 7.18
N LEU A 205 -4.01 3.28 6.62
CA LEU A 205 -3.47 3.76 5.34
C LEU A 205 -4.49 3.58 4.20
N GLY A 206 -5.17 2.44 4.22
CA GLY A 206 -6.39 2.05 3.51
C GLY A 206 -7.34 3.19 3.30
N ALA A 207 -7.83 3.71 4.43
CA ALA A 207 -8.80 4.77 4.51
C ALA A 207 -8.23 6.11 4.01
N LEU A 208 -7.00 6.45 4.42
CA LEU A 208 -6.31 7.68 4.02
C LEU A 208 -6.19 7.80 2.50
N LEU A 209 -5.70 6.76 1.84
CA LEU A 209 -5.50 6.76 0.38
C LEU A 209 -6.83 6.72 -0.39
N SER A 210 -7.86 6.04 0.14
CA SER A 210 -9.20 6.07 -0.45
C SER A 210 -9.82 7.47 -0.38
N TYR A 211 -9.62 8.16 0.75
CA TYR A 211 -10.02 9.56 0.90
C TYR A 211 -9.26 10.50 -0.04
N ALA A 212 -7.93 10.30 -0.18
CA ALA A 212 -7.12 11.04 -1.14
C ALA A 212 -7.59 10.83 -2.58
N TYR A 213 -7.93 9.59 -2.98
CA TYR A 213 -8.50 9.32 -4.29
C TYR A 213 -9.80 10.11 -4.52
N GLU A 214 -10.74 10.08 -3.56
CA GLU A 214 -12.03 10.77 -3.70
C GLU A 214 -11.84 12.29 -3.83
N LYS A 215 -10.95 12.89 -3.03
CA LYS A 215 -10.73 14.34 -3.05
C LYS A 215 -9.94 14.84 -4.25
N TYR A 216 -8.99 14.06 -4.75
CA TYR A 216 -8.17 14.47 -5.90
C TYR A 216 -8.77 14.06 -7.25
N GLY A 217 -9.75 13.16 -7.27
CA GLY A 217 -10.36 12.63 -8.49
C GLY A 217 -9.39 11.88 -9.41
N SER A 218 -8.25 11.43 -8.87
CA SER A 218 -7.13 10.92 -9.65
C SER A 218 -6.42 9.78 -8.93
N ILE A 219 -6.15 8.70 -9.65
CA ILE A 219 -5.36 7.56 -9.15
C ILE A 219 -3.92 7.94 -8.82
N LYS A 220 -3.41 9.04 -9.39
CA LYS A 220 -2.05 9.52 -9.14
C LYS A 220 -1.85 9.98 -7.69
N ALA A 221 -2.89 10.51 -7.06
CA ALA A 221 -2.79 11.04 -5.69
C ALA A 221 -2.50 9.96 -4.65
N PRO A 222 -3.27 8.85 -4.55
CA PRO A 222 -2.92 7.78 -3.63
C PRO A 222 -1.64 7.04 -4.02
N ILE A 223 -1.33 6.88 -5.32
CA ILE A 223 -0.04 6.31 -5.76
C ILE A 223 1.11 7.12 -5.18
N LEU A 224 1.10 8.45 -5.38
CA LEU A 224 2.16 9.32 -4.89
C LEU A 224 2.26 9.29 -3.36
N ALA A 225 1.13 9.36 -2.67
CA ALA A 225 1.08 9.32 -1.21
C ALA A 225 1.70 8.04 -0.65
N HIS A 226 1.32 6.89 -1.23
CA HIS A 226 1.80 5.58 -0.81
C HIS A 226 3.28 5.39 -1.13
N MET A 227 3.73 5.80 -2.32
CA MET A 227 5.15 5.81 -2.66
C MET A 227 5.97 6.67 -1.70
N VAL A 228 5.52 7.89 -1.40
CA VAL A 228 6.20 8.78 -0.46
C VAL A 228 6.27 8.16 0.93
N LEU A 229 5.18 7.55 1.41
CA LEU A 229 5.15 6.88 2.70
C LEU A 229 6.15 5.72 2.76
N ASN A 230 6.17 4.84 1.76
CA ASN A 230 7.10 3.70 1.73
C ASN A 230 8.55 4.13 1.53
N LEU A 231 8.81 5.09 0.64
CA LEU A 231 10.17 5.63 0.44
C LEU A 231 10.69 6.31 1.71
N THR A 232 9.83 7.07 2.42
CA THR A 232 10.17 7.64 3.73
C THR A 232 10.51 6.54 4.71
N SER A 233 9.75 5.45 4.74
CA SER A 233 10.01 4.32 5.63
C SER A 233 11.37 3.67 5.32
N VAL A 234 11.65 3.39 4.05
CA VAL A 234 12.90 2.80 3.60
C VAL A 234 14.09 3.69 3.95
N ILE A 235 14.02 4.98 3.65
CA ILE A 235 15.10 5.94 3.92
C ILE A 235 15.33 6.11 5.42
N LEU A 236 14.27 6.29 6.22
CA LEU A 236 14.39 6.46 7.67
C LEU A 236 14.91 5.20 8.36
N SER A 237 14.56 4.01 7.87
CA SER A 237 15.14 2.76 8.36
C SER A 237 16.63 2.67 8.05
N GLU A 238 17.03 2.96 6.81
CA GLU A 238 18.43 2.87 6.36
C GLU A 238 19.37 3.83 7.12
N ILE A 239 18.94 5.07 7.34
CA ILE A 239 19.76 6.09 8.03
C ILE A 239 19.65 6.02 9.57
N GLY A 240 18.95 5.02 10.11
CA GLY A 240 18.73 4.86 11.56
C GLY A 240 17.82 5.92 12.18
N GLY A 241 17.01 6.62 11.38
CA GLY A 241 16.09 7.67 11.83
C GLY A 241 14.99 7.14 12.76
N PHE A 242 14.45 5.95 12.46
CA PHE A 242 13.50 5.29 13.37
C PHE A 242 14.18 4.88 14.69
N SER A 243 15.37 4.28 14.63
CA SER A 243 16.13 3.90 15.83
C SER A 243 16.41 5.11 16.73
N TRP A 244 16.89 6.21 16.16
CA TRP A 244 17.11 7.47 16.87
C TRP A 244 15.83 8.04 17.50
N MET A 245 14.70 7.95 16.77
CA MET A 245 13.42 8.47 17.26
C MET A 245 12.84 7.61 18.39
N PHE A 246 12.94 6.29 18.29
CA PHE A 246 12.35 5.35 19.26
C PHE A 246 13.21 5.12 20.50
N GLU A 247 14.50 5.47 20.47
CA GLU A 247 15.41 5.39 21.61
C GLU A 247 14.97 6.26 22.80
N GLN A 248 14.31 7.40 22.54
CA GLN A 248 13.94 8.37 23.58
C GLN A 248 12.44 8.67 23.54
N PRO A 249 11.67 8.41 24.62
CA PRO A 249 10.23 8.68 24.65
C PRO A 249 9.86 10.12 24.29
N MET A 250 10.70 11.09 24.67
CA MET A 250 10.50 12.50 24.32
C MET A 250 10.53 12.75 22.82
N ARG A 251 11.47 12.14 22.08
CA ARG A 251 11.60 12.31 20.62
C ARG A 251 10.37 11.74 19.91
N MET A 252 9.95 10.54 20.31
CA MET A 252 8.72 9.90 19.82
C MET A 252 7.48 10.74 20.14
N GLY A 253 7.39 11.32 21.33
CA GLY A 253 6.30 12.22 21.74
C GLY A 253 6.23 13.47 20.87
N ILE A 254 7.35 14.16 20.67
CA ILE A 254 7.45 15.34 19.81
C ILE A 254 7.05 15.00 18.36
N ALA A 255 7.59 13.90 17.82
CA ALA A 255 7.26 13.45 16.47
C ALA A 255 5.77 13.15 16.31
N THR A 256 5.14 12.55 17.32
CA THR A 256 3.71 12.24 17.34
C THR A 256 2.86 13.52 17.29
N VAL A 257 3.17 14.50 18.14
CA VAL A 257 2.44 15.79 18.16
C VAL A 257 2.63 16.55 16.84
N ALA A 258 3.86 16.59 16.32
CA ALA A 258 4.16 17.23 15.05
C ALA A 258 3.39 16.58 13.89
N CYS A 259 3.40 15.25 13.80
CA CYS A 259 2.68 14.53 12.75
C CYS A 259 1.17 14.70 12.86
N ALA A 260 0.61 14.77 14.08
CA ALA A 260 -0.81 15.04 14.29
C ALA A 260 -1.19 16.45 13.80
N ALA A 261 -0.41 17.47 14.15
CA ALA A 261 -0.63 18.85 13.71
C ALA A 261 -0.51 19.01 12.18
N ILE A 262 0.51 18.39 11.59
CA ILE A 262 0.71 18.38 10.12
C ILE A 262 -0.47 17.67 9.44
N SER A 263 -0.84 16.48 9.92
CA SER A 263 -1.92 15.68 9.32
C SER A 263 -3.27 16.40 9.41
N ALA A 264 -3.57 17.05 10.54
CA ALA A 264 -4.77 17.87 10.70
C ALA A 264 -4.78 19.06 9.72
N THR A 265 -3.65 19.76 9.57
CA THR A 265 -3.51 20.88 8.64
C THR A 265 -3.71 20.41 7.19
N MET A 266 -3.04 19.32 6.79
CA MET A 266 -3.17 18.75 5.45
C MET A 266 -4.59 18.26 5.18
N TYR A 267 -5.26 17.66 6.17
CA TYR A 267 -6.66 17.26 6.06
C TYR A 267 -7.58 18.44 5.73
N VAL A 268 -7.41 19.58 6.43
CA VAL A 268 -8.17 20.81 6.15
C VAL A 268 -7.89 21.34 4.75
N MET A 269 -6.61 21.37 4.33
CA MET A 269 -6.24 21.83 2.98
C MET A 269 -6.82 20.91 1.88
N ILE A 270 -6.80 19.59 2.09
CA ILE A 270 -7.36 18.60 1.17
C ILE A 270 -8.89 18.65 1.15
N GLN A 271 -9.54 18.93 2.29
CA GLN A 271 -10.99 19.06 2.35
C GLN A 271 -11.53 20.14 1.41
N ARG A 272 -10.81 21.26 1.31
CA ARG A 272 -11.16 22.44 0.49
C ARG A 272 -11.02 22.19 -1.03
N ILE A 273 -10.42 21.08 -1.44
CA ILE A 273 -10.35 20.71 -2.85
C ILE A 273 -11.77 20.49 -3.39
N GLY A 274 -12.15 21.28 -4.38
CA GLY A 274 -13.48 21.27 -5.01
C GLY A 274 -14.54 22.14 -4.33
N GLN A 275 -14.25 22.76 -3.16
CA GLN A 275 -15.19 23.69 -2.50
C GLN A 275 -15.03 25.13 -3.00
N GLY A 276 -13.79 25.60 -3.21
CA GLY A 276 -13.53 26.98 -3.65
C GLY A 276 -13.83 27.28 -5.14
N GLU A 277 -13.97 26.25 -5.98
CA GLU A 277 -14.33 26.41 -7.41
C GLU A 277 -15.86 26.56 -7.59
N ALA A 278 -16.66 26.10 -6.61
CA ALA A 278 -18.11 26.27 -6.60
C ALA A 278 -18.54 27.67 -6.12
N ASP A 279 -17.83 28.25 -5.15
CA ASP A 279 -18.13 29.61 -4.65
C ASP A 279 -17.82 30.71 -5.68
N GLN A 280 -16.75 30.54 -6.47
CA GLN A 280 -16.35 31.52 -7.50
C GLN A 280 -17.33 31.56 -8.69
N THR A 281 -17.93 30.41 -9.05
CA THR A 281 -18.91 30.35 -10.15
C THR A 281 -20.27 30.92 -9.76
N SER A 282 -20.63 30.91 -8.48
CA SER A 282 -21.84 31.60 -7.97
C SER A 282 -21.69 33.11 -7.82
N SER A 283 -20.47 33.62 -7.62
CA SER A 283 -20.22 35.07 -7.51
C SER A 283 -20.07 35.79 -8.85
N GLU A 284 -19.78 35.07 -9.93
CA GLU A 284 -19.70 35.64 -11.30
C GLU A 284 -21.07 35.67 -12.01
N GLN A 285 -22.11 35.10 -11.40
CA GLN A 285 -23.49 35.07 -11.92
C GLN A 285 -24.45 36.02 -11.19
N GLN A 286 -23.94 36.89 -10.31
CA GLN A 286 -24.66 37.99 -9.66
C GLN A 286 -24.09 39.33 -10.10
#